data_AF-A0A7I0J4T2-F1
#
_entry.id   AF-A0A7I0J4T2-F1
#
_cell.length_a   1.000
_cell.length_b   1.000
_cell.length_c   1.000
_cell.angle_alpha   90.00
_cell.angle_beta   90.00
_cell.angle_gamma   90.00
#
_symmetry.space_group_name_H-M   'P 1'
#
loop_
_entity.id
_entity.type
_entity.pdbx_description
1 polymer ?
#
loop_
_entity_poly.entity_id
_entity_poly.type
_entity_poly.pdbx_seq_one_letter_code
_entity_poly.pdbx_strand_id
1 'polypeptide(L)' 'MSAENSITVDVVSDVVCPWCFIGQKRLDKAIATADVDVHVRWRPFQLDPTIPPGGMDRRQYMLGKFGSEERI' A
#
# COMPACT_ATOMS: atom_id res chain seq x y z
N MET A 1 2.09 12.39 -29.33
CA MET A 1 2.70 11.66 -28.19
C MET A 1 2.80 10.21 -28.63
N SER A 2 4.00 9.77 -28.98
CA SER A 2 4.28 8.44 -29.55
C SER A 2 4.11 7.38 -28.46
N ALA A 3 3.52 6.22 -28.78
CA ALA A 3 3.24 5.13 -27.84
C ALA A 3 4.49 4.43 -27.26
N GLU A 4 5.70 4.91 -27.55
CA GLU A 4 6.97 4.21 -27.27
C GLU A 4 7.54 4.45 -25.87
N ASN A 5 7.01 5.38 -25.09
CA ASN A 5 7.52 5.74 -23.75
C ASN A 5 6.46 5.63 -22.65
N SER A 6 5.59 4.61 -22.70
CA SER A 6 4.61 4.34 -21.62
C SER A 6 5.01 3.12 -20.79
N ILE A 7 4.93 3.24 -19.46
CA ILE A 7 5.23 2.18 -18.50
C ILE A 7 3.98 1.92 -17.65
N THR A 8 3.65 0.65 -17.46
CA THR A 8 2.64 0.23 -16.48
C THR A 8 3.30 -0.17 -15.17
N VAL A 9 2.81 0.38 -14.05
CA VAL A 9 3.27 0.06 -12.70
C VAL A 9 2.12 -0.61 -11.94
N ASP A 10 2.25 -1.91 -11.67
CA ASP A 10 1.35 -2.62 -10.78
C ASP A 10 1.76 -2.37 -9.31
N VAL A 11 0.86 -1.74 -8.53
CA VAL A 11 1.06 -1.45 -7.12
C VAL A 11 0.21 -2.38 -6.28
N VAL A 12 0.86 -3.29 -5.56
CA VAL A 12 0.22 -4.19 -4.59
C VAL A 12 0.12 -3.47 -3.25
N SER A 13 -1.09 -3.26 -2.74
CA SER A 13 -1.32 -2.43 -1.56
C SER A 13 -2.45 -2.95 -0.67
N ASP A 14 -2.26 -2.80 0.64
CA ASP A 14 -3.29 -2.93 1.66
C ASP A 14 -3.56 -1.55 2.30
N VAL A 15 -4.82 -1.25 2.56
CA VAL A 15 -5.28 0.02 3.15
C VAL A 15 -4.82 0.21 4.59
N VAL A 16 -4.56 -0.87 5.35
CA VAL A 16 -4.09 -0.76 6.75
C VAL A 16 -2.58 -0.58 6.85
N CYS A 17 -1.84 -0.73 5.75
CA CYS A 17 -0.39 -0.71 5.74
C CYS A 17 0.14 0.74 5.76
N PRO A 18 0.85 1.18 6.83
CA PRO A 18 1.41 2.54 6.87
C PRO A 18 2.48 2.75 5.80
N TRP A 19 3.22 1.69 5.44
CA TRP A 19 4.25 1.75 4.41
C TRP A 19 3.68 1.86 3.01
N CYS A 20 2.51 1.26 2.73
CA CYS A 20 1.83 1.44 1.45
C CYS A 20 1.42 2.90 1.24
N PHE A 21 0.95 3.58 2.28
CA PHE A 21 0.64 5.02 2.21
C PHE A 21 1.88 5.87 1.93
N ILE A 22 2.99 5.62 2.65
CA ILE A 22 4.26 6.32 2.39
C ILE A 22 4.76 6.02 0.97
N GLY A 23 4.66 4.77 0.53
CA GLY A 23 5.03 4.30 -0.80
C GLY A 23 4.24 5.02 -1.89
N GLN A 24 2.91 5.14 -1.74
CA GLN A 24 2.08 5.91 -2.65
C GLN A 24 2.56 7.35 -2.78
N LYS A 25 2.81 8.05 -1.67
CA LYS A 25 3.30 9.44 -1.71
C LYS A 25 4.68 9.58 -2.37
N ARG A 26 5.52 8.55 -2.27
CA ARG A 26 6.82 8.53 -2.97
C ARG A 26 6.64 8.24 -4.46
N LEU A 27 5.76 7.33 -4.82
CA LEU A 27 5.43 7.01 -6.21
C LEU A 27 4.82 8.23 -6.91
N ASP A 28 3.85 8.90 -6.28
CA ASP A 28 3.23 10.13 -6.81
C ASP A 28 4.30 11.19 -7.14
N LYS A 29 5.29 11.37 -6.24
CA LYS A 29 6.41 12.30 -6.46
C LYS A 29 7.32 11.87 -7.62
N ALA A 30 7.61 10.59 -7.74
CA ALA A 30 8.46 10.06 -8.81
C ALA A 30 7.79 10.21 -10.18
N ILE A 31 6.48 9.94 -10.27
CA ILE A 31 5.68 10.10 -11.48
C ILE A 31 5.65 11.57 -11.92
N ALA A 32 5.52 12.50 -10.98
CA ALA A 32 5.51 13.94 -11.28
C ALA A 32 6.81 14.44 -11.94
N THR A 33 7.92 13.70 -11.81
CA THR A 33 9.22 14.04 -12.40
C THR A 33 9.64 13.11 -13.54
N ALA A 34 8.78 12.17 -13.94
CA ALA A 34 9.10 11.19 -14.98
C ALA A 34 8.95 11.79 -16.38
N ASP A 35 9.86 11.43 -17.29
CA ASP A 35 9.81 11.78 -18.73
C ASP A 35 9.18 10.65 -19.58
N VAL A 36 8.32 9.86 -18.94
CA VAL A 36 7.58 8.73 -19.52
C VAL A 36 6.13 8.83 -19.06
N ASP A 37 5.22 8.31 -19.88
CA ASP A 37 3.83 8.15 -19.46
C ASP A 37 3.72 6.98 -18.47
N VAL A 38 3.06 7.19 -17.34
CA VAL A 38 2.96 6.18 -16.28
C VAL A 38 1.51 5.82 -16.02
N HIS A 39 1.18 4.55 -16.26
CA HIS A 39 -0.12 3.98 -15.93
C HIS A 39 -0.02 3.16 -14.65
N VAL A 40 -0.62 3.66 -13.57
CA VAL A 40 -0.64 2.95 -12.28
C VAL A 40 -1.85 2.02 -12.21
N ARG A 41 -1.60 0.75 -11.91
CA ARG A 41 -2.64 -0.26 -11.66
C ARG A 41 -2.59 -0.71 -10.21
N TRP A 42 -3.67 -0.47 -9.48
CA TRP A 42 -3.76 -0.89 -8.08
C TRP A 42 -4.22 -2.34 -7.99
N ARG A 43 -3.49 -3.13 -7.22
CA ARG A 43 -3.78 -4.53 -6.90
C ARG A 43 -4.04 -4.66 -5.40
N PRO A 44 -5.25 -5.08 -4.99
CA PRO A 44 -5.55 -5.21 -3.57
C PRO A 44 -4.70 -6.32 -2.94
N PHE A 45 -4.29 -6.09 -1.70
CA PHE A 45 -3.59 -7.06 -0.88
C PHE A 45 -4.20 -7.08 0.53
N GLN A 46 -4.19 -8.24 1.17
CA GLN A 46 -4.58 -8.41 2.56
C GLN A 46 -3.34 -8.85 3.34
N LEU A 47 -2.81 -7.97 4.18
CA LEU A 47 -1.70 -8.29 5.10
C LEU A 47 -2.09 -9.39 6.08
N ASP A 48 -3.36 -9.41 6.48
CA ASP A 48 -3.95 -10.45 7.30
C ASP A 48 -5.32 -10.85 6.74
N PRO A 49 -5.40 -11.93 5.94
CA PRO A 49 -6.65 -12.41 5.38
C PRO A 49 -7.55 -13.12 6.41
N THR A 50 -7.11 -13.27 7.66
CA THR A 50 -7.89 -13.95 8.72
C THR A 50 -8.83 -13.01 9.46
N ILE A 51 -8.72 -11.69 9.25
CA ILE A 51 -9.58 -10.69 9.87
C ILE A 51 -11.04 -10.88 9.40
N PRO A 52 -12.00 -11.01 10.33
CA PRO A 52 -13.41 -11.19 9.97
C PRO A 52 -13.97 -9.92 9.28
N PRO A 53 -15.06 -10.03 8.50
CA PRO A 53 -15.66 -8.89 7.81
C PRO A 53 -16.07 -7.72 8.71
N GLY A 54 -16.40 -7.99 9.98
CA GLY A 54 -16.72 -6.97 10.99
C GLY A 54 -15.50 -6.25 11.57
N GLY A 55 -14.28 -6.64 11.17
CA GLY A 55 -13.03 -6.13 11.73
C GLY A 55 -12.72 -6.68 13.13
N MET A 56 -11.68 -6.12 13.73
CA MET A 56 -11.23 -6.41 15.09
C MET A 56 -10.85 -5.10 15.77
N ASP A 57 -10.91 -5.05 17.10
CA ASP A 57 -10.32 -3.94 17.84
C ASP A 57 -8.82 -3.83 17.53
N ARG A 58 -8.40 -2.64 17.07
CA ARG A 58 -7.04 -2.43 16.59
C ARG A 58 -6.02 -2.64 17.72
N ARG A 59 -6.29 -2.15 18.93
CA ARG A 59 -5.34 -2.24 20.05
C ARG A 59 -5.16 -3.71 20.45
N GLN A 60 -6.25 -4.45 20.58
CA GLN A 60 -6.23 -5.88 20.90
C GLN A 60 -5.51 -6.68 19.81
N TYR A 61 -5.80 -6.42 18.53
CA TYR A 61 -5.14 -7.10 17.42
C TYR A 61 -3.62 -6.83 17.40
N MET A 62 -3.21 -5.57 17.58
CA MET A 62 -1.80 -5.20 17.64
C MET A 62 -1.09 -5.79 18.88
N LEU A 63 -1.75 -5.82 20.04
CA LEU A 63 -1.23 -6.48 21.25
C LEU A 63 -1.06 -7.99 21.05
N GLY A 64 -2.02 -8.66 20.40
CA GLY A 64 -1.89 -10.07 20.06
C GLY A 64 -0.75 -10.34 19.09
N LYS A 65 -0.57 -9.47 18.10
CA LYS A 65 0.47 -9.59 17.06
C LYS A 65 1.87 -9.27 17.57
N PHE A 66 2.00 -8.20 18.36
CA PHE A 66 3.26 -7.61 18.78
C PHE A 66 3.50 -7.69 20.28
N GLY A 67 2.70 -8.37 21.09
CA GLY A 67 3.03 -8.82 22.45
C GLY A 67 3.22 -7.76 23.55
N SER A 68 3.44 -6.48 23.24
CA SER A 68 3.52 -5.40 24.24
C SER A 68 3.20 -4.04 23.63
N GLU A 69 2.80 -3.07 24.46
CA GLU A 69 2.46 -1.71 23.99
C GLU A 69 3.67 -0.94 23.45
N GLU A 70 4.86 -1.20 23.97
CA GLU A 70 6.11 -0.56 23.52
C GLU A 70 6.49 -0.95 22.09
N ARG A 71 5.90 -2.04 21.55
CA ARG A 71 6.21 -2.61 20.23
C ARG A 71 5.10 -2.38 19.19
N ILE A 72 4.03 -1.66 19.55
CA ILE A 72 2.89 -1.31 18.66
C ILE A 72 3.07 0.12 18.15
#